data_AF-A0A2P4XR87-F1
#
_entry.id   AF-A0A2P4XR87-F1
#
_cell.length_a   1.000
_cell.length_b   1.000
_cell.length_c   1.000
_cell.angle_alpha   90.00
_cell.angle_beta   90.00
_cell.angle_gamma   90.00
#
_symmetry.space_group_name_H-M   'P 1'
#
loop_
_entity.id
_entity.type
_entity.pdbx_description
1 polymer ?
#
loop_
_entity_poly.entity_id
_entity_poly.type
_entity_poly.pdbx_seq_one_letter_code
_entity_poly.pdbx_strand_id
1 'polypeptide(L)'
;MATHTPKTHNNTAFEQFEKGSPTVFPKLEEVEPTQRRYCNPKVWAIILMVVGSLTTIIGILYGTALPAYVNSAIDDQVVRCSDNDVSKESYLDPYGDCDDCSPYYVSVYMLNATNAEDYLAANAKLQVQEMGPYVYRRREIKLDVSLSEDASTVTYKTYTYHTYVDEKSCDGCSDTDEIVSFDTGYFSVIAGTGGEFNLLAAVAAASFASTQNTTDIVATITEHGEQMMRWMNGLNSLDPTAMKTVTNNSAVLTFLATGPEAIADLDLSGFAYNGIFVKRTASQWALGYPSLLAGLILGSNYVNTCKTSMNAECAQ
;
A
#
# COMPACT_ATOMS: atom_id res chain seq x y z
N MET A 1 66.42 12.26 8.06
CA MET A 1 67.76 12.70 7.61
C MET A 1 67.63 13.22 6.18
N ALA A 2 68.34 14.29 5.85
CA ALA A 2 68.03 15.22 4.76
C ALA A 2 68.44 14.76 3.34
N THR A 3 67.78 15.36 2.35
CA THR A 3 68.23 15.83 1.02
C THR A 3 69.10 14.96 0.10
N HIS A 4 68.72 14.91 -1.20
CA HIS A 4 69.64 15.21 -2.31
C HIS A 4 68.89 15.50 -3.64
N THR A 5 69.29 16.58 -4.31
CA THR A 5 69.04 16.96 -5.73
C THR A 5 70.03 16.21 -6.65
N PRO A 6 69.83 16.09 -8.00
CA PRO A 6 70.19 17.16 -8.96
C PRO A 6 69.36 17.18 -10.29
N LYS A 7 69.87 17.89 -11.31
CA LYS A 7 69.19 18.69 -12.36
C LYS A 7 69.79 18.41 -13.77
N THR A 8 69.04 18.75 -14.84
CA THR A 8 69.46 19.10 -16.26
C THR A 8 69.99 17.94 -17.16
N HIS A 9 69.84 17.89 -18.51
CA HIS A 9 69.98 18.92 -19.56
C HIS A 9 69.34 18.49 -20.93
N ASN A 10 69.19 19.49 -21.81
CA ASN A 10 68.59 19.55 -23.18
C ASN A 10 69.22 18.70 -24.31
N ASN A 11 68.49 18.53 -25.43
CA ASN A 11 68.84 18.82 -26.86
C ASN A 11 67.83 18.14 -27.82
N THR A 12 67.08 18.84 -28.68
CA THR A 12 67.35 19.34 -30.06
C THR A 12 67.77 18.31 -31.12
N ALA A 13 66.93 18.18 -32.16
CA ALA A 13 67.13 17.52 -33.46
C ALA A 13 65.77 17.63 -34.22
N PHE A 14 65.60 18.01 -35.49
CA PHE A 14 66.50 18.29 -36.61
C PHE A 14 65.74 19.17 -37.64
N GLU A 15 66.48 20.01 -38.34
CA GLU A 15 66.09 20.75 -39.54
C GLU A 15 65.83 19.84 -40.76
N GLN A 16 65.15 20.37 -41.78
CA GLN A 16 65.43 19.98 -43.16
C GLN A 16 65.22 21.13 -44.17
N PHE A 17 66.35 21.43 -44.83
CA PHE A 17 66.55 21.84 -46.22
C PHE A 17 66.64 23.32 -46.64
N GLU A 18 67.62 23.52 -47.52
CA GLU A 18 68.41 24.72 -47.82
C GLU A 18 68.50 24.90 -49.36
N LYS A 19 68.72 26.15 -49.80
CA LYS A 19 69.34 26.71 -51.05
C LYS A 19 68.46 27.80 -51.67
N GLY A 20 68.96 28.93 -52.18
CA GLY A 20 70.31 29.49 -52.34
C GLY A 20 70.20 30.91 -52.94
N SER A 21 71.18 31.77 -52.65
CA SER A 21 71.21 33.22 -52.97
C SER A 21 71.39 33.53 -54.46
N PRO A 22 70.96 34.73 -54.93
CA PRO A 22 71.98 35.64 -55.45
C PRO A 22 71.85 37.11 -54.99
N THR A 23 73.02 37.68 -54.76
CA THR A 23 73.37 39.09 -54.60
C THR A 23 72.86 40.00 -55.72
N VAL A 24 72.29 41.18 -55.42
CA VAL A 24 72.48 42.49 -56.11
C VAL A 24 71.84 43.58 -55.23
N PHE A 25 72.59 44.62 -54.87
CA PHE A 25 72.03 45.89 -54.36
C PHE A 25 71.52 46.75 -55.52
N PRO A 26 70.34 47.38 -55.37
CA PRO A 26 70.26 48.81 -55.64
C PRO A 26 69.55 49.59 -54.53
N LYS A 27 69.72 50.91 -54.64
CA LYS A 27 69.51 51.98 -53.67
C LYS A 27 68.06 52.51 -53.70
N LEU A 28 67.69 53.17 -52.60
CA LEU A 28 66.62 54.19 -52.38
C LEU A 28 65.19 53.70 -52.17
N GLU A 29 64.70 53.85 -50.93
CA GLU A 29 63.73 54.91 -50.57
C GLU A 29 63.69 55.08 -49.04
N GLU A 30 63.80 56.32 -48.54
CA GLU A 30 63.54 56.63 -47.14
C GLU A 30 62.05 56.42 -46.84
N VAL A 31 61.73 55.57 -45.85
CA VAL A 31 60.38 55.49 -45.28
C VAL A 31 60.47 55.83 -43.80
N GLU A 32 59.74 56.88 -43.45
CA GLU A 32 59.61 57.52 -42.14
C GLU A 32 59.29 56.57 -40.96
N PRO A 33 59.62 56.97 -39.72
CA PRO A 33 59.42 56.13 -38.54
C PRO A 33 57.96 56.23 -38.05
N THR A 34 57.09 55.28 -38.41
CA THR A 34 55.75 55.21 -37.83
C THR A 34 55.75 54.48 -36.48
N GLN A 35 55.86 55.31 -35.44
CA GLN A 35 55.24 55.20 -34.11
C GLN A 35 54.50 53.90 -33.76
N ARG A 36 54.96 53.27 -32.67
CA ARG A 36 54.13 52.42 -31.80
C ARG A 36 52.86 53.17 -31.38
N ARG A 37 51.71 52.80 -31.94
CA ARG A 37 50.41 53.33 -31.50
C ARG A 37 49.96 52.64 -30.21
N TYR A 38 50.02 53.41 -29.14
CA TYR A 38 49.31 53.23 -27.88
C TYR A 38 47.87 52.75 -28.09
N CYS A 39 47.46 51.71 -27.36
CA CYS A 39 46.05 51.46 -27.08
C CYS A 39 45.47 52.74 -26.46
N ASN A 40 44.53 53.39 -27.15
CA ASN A 40 43.90 54.60 -26.65
C ASN A 40 42.96 54.21 -25.49
N PRO A 41 43.23 54.63 -24.24
CA PRO A 41 42.42 54.23 -23.08
C PRO A 41 40.94 54.63 -23.24
N LYS A 42 40.66 55.66 -24.04
CA LYS A 42 39.29 56.08 -24.37
C LYS A 42 38.52 55.06 -25.22
N VAL A 43 39.19 54.35 -26.13
CA VAL A 43 38.55 53.34 -26.99
C VAL A 43 38.20 52.10 -26.18
N TRP A 44 39.11 51.64 -25.31
CA TRP A 44 38.84 50.54 -24.38
C TRP A 44 37.76 50.89 -23.35
N ALA A 45 37.73 52.13 -22.85
CA ALA A 45 36.66 52.59 -21.96
C ALA A 45 35.29 52.55 -22.64
N ILE A 46 35.19 52.97 -23.91
CA ILE A 46 33.94 52.89 -24.68
C ILE A 46 33.53 51.43 -24.91
N ILE A 47 34.46 50.55 -25.29
CA ILE A 47 34.16 49.12 -25.49
C ILE A 47 33.66 48.48 -24.19
N LEU A 48 34.30 48.75 -23.05
CA LEU A 48 33.86 48.22 -21.75
C LEU A 48 32.49 48.75 -21.33
N MET A 49 32.18 50.03 -21.60
CA MET A 49 30.84 50.57 -21.33
C MET A 49 29.76 49.94 -22.23
N VAL A 50 30.05 49.74 -23.51
CA VAL A 50 29.10 49.09 -24.43
C VAL A 50 28.88 47.64 -24.05
N VAL A 51 29.94 46.88 -23.78
CA VAL A 51 29.86 45.48 -23.34
C VAL A 51 29.12 45.37 -22.00
N GLY A 52 29.43 46.24 -21.04
CA GLY A 52 28.72 46.30 -19.75
C GLY A 52 27.24 46.64 -19.90
N SER A 53 26.90 47.51 -20.85
CA SER A 53 25.50 47.84 -21.15
C SER A 53 24.78 46.65 -21.78
N LEU A 54 25.41 45.96 -22.73
CA LEU A 54 24.87 44.75 -23.36
C LEU A 54 24.66 43.60 -22.36
N THR A 55 25.65 43.34 -21.50
CA THR A 55 25.50 42.30 -20.46
C THR A 55 24.40 42.65 -19.45
N THR A 56 24.22 43.93 -19.13
CA THR A 56 23.12 44.39 -18.27
C THR A 56 21.76 44.17 -18.94
N ILE A 57 21.62 44.50 -20.23
CA ILE A 57 20.39 44.29 -21.00
C ILE A 57 20.06 42.80 -21.10
N ILE A 58 21.06 41.96 -21.40
CA ILE A 58 20.90 40.51 -21.44
C ILE A 58 20.49 39.99 -20.05
N GLY A 59 21.12 40.48 -18.98
CA GLY A 59 20.75 40.13 -17.61
C GLY A 59 19.30 40.48 -17.28
N ILE A 60 18.81 41.64 -17.71
CA ILE A 60 17.40 42.05 -17.54
C ILE A 60 16.45 41.15 -18.35
N LEU A 61 16.79 40.83 -19.60
CA LEU A 61 16.00 39.93 -20.45
C LEU A 61 15.95 38.51 -19.87
N TYR A 62 17.07 37.97 -19.41
CA TYR A 62 17.15 36.69 -18.71
C TYR A 62 16.37 36.71 -17.39
N GLY A 63 16.36 37.82 -16.66
CA GLY A 63 15.63 37.94 -15.40
C GLY A 63 14.10 38.09 -15.57
N THR A 64 13.62 38.57 -16.72
CA THR A 64 12.20 38.93 -16.91
C THR A 64 11.47 38.07 -17.93
N ALA A 65 12.07 37.84 -19.10
CA ALA A 65 11.42 37.13 -20.21
C ALA A 65 11.63 35.61 -20.13
N LEU A 66 12.83 35.17 -19.70
CA LEU A 66 13.15 33.75 -19.62
C LEU A 66 12.25 33.00 -18.61
N PRO A 67 11.98 33.51 -17.40
CA PRO A 67 11.11 32.82 -16.46
C PRO A 67 9.67 32.67 -16.99
N ALA A 68 9.14 33.68 -17.66
CA ALA A 68 7.80 33.62 -18.25
C ALA A 68 7.72 32.58 -19.39
N TYR A 69 8.74 32.54 -20.26
CA TYR A 69 8.81 31.53 -21.32
C TYR A 69 8.98 30.11 -20.77
N VAL A 70 9.87 29.93 -19.80
CA VAL A 70 10.11 28.62 -19.16
C VAL A 70 8.86 28.15 -18.42
N ASN A 71 8.19 29.01 -17.66
CA ASN A 71 6.95 28.65 -16.98
C ASN A 71 5.84 28.27 -17.95
N SER A 72 5.68 29.00 -19.06
CA SER A 72 4.72 28.63 -20.12
C SER A 72 5.07 27.30 -20.77
N ALA A 73 6.35 27.06 -21.08
CA ALA A 73 6.80 25.82 -21.69
C ALA A 73 6.65 24.61 -20.74
N ILE A 74 6.79 24.83 -19.43
CA ILE A 74 6.53 23.83 -18.39
C ILE A 74 5.03 23.60 -18.27
N ASP A 75 4.22 24.65 -18.18
CA ASP A 75 2.76 24.53 -18.07
C ASP A 75 2.12 23.82 -19.27
N ASP A 76 2.67 24.00 -20.47
CA ASP A 76 2.24 23.29 -21.68
C ASP A 76 2.67 21.81 -21.69
N GLN A 77 3.73 21.45 -20.96
CA GLN A 77 4.25 20.08 -20.90
C GLN A 77 3.81 19.28 -19.67
N VAL A 78 3.37 19.95 -18.60
CA VAL A 78 2.87 19.31 -17.39
C VAL A 78 1.42 18.91 -17.61
N VAL A 79 1.14 17.61 -17.52
CA VAL A 79 -0.22 17.07 -17.55
C VAL A 79 -0.95 17.57 -16.31
N ARG A 80 -1.82 18.58 -16.47
CA ARG A 80 -2.79 18.98 -15.46
C ARG A 80 -4.07 18.20 -15.69
N CYS A 81 -4.56 17.50 -14.68
CA CYS A 81 -5.88 16.89 -14.74
C CYS A 81 -6.91 18.02 -14.87
N SER A 82 -7.70 18.02 -15.93
CA SER A 82 -8.83 18.95 -16.06
C SER A 82 -10.10 18.36 -15.45
N ASP A 83 -11.09 19.20 -15.13
CA ASP A 83 -12.42 18.74 -14.73
C ASP A 83 -13.02 17.77 -15.76
N ASN A 84 -12.79 18.04 -17.04
CA ASN A 84 -13.20 17.13 -18.12
C ASN A 84 -12.52 15.77 -18.01
N ASP A 85 -11.22 15.72 -17.69
CA ASP A 85 -10.50 14.44 -17.56
C ASP A 85 -10.99 13.60 -16.40
N VAL A 86 -11.27 14.23 -15.25
CA VAL A 86 -11.75 13.52 -14.07
C VAL A 86 -13.24 13.16 -14.15
N SER A 87 -13.98 13.79 -15.05
CA SER A 87 -15.39 13.46 -15.34
C SER A 87 -15.58 12.32 -16.34
N LYS A 88 -14.51 11.89 -17.05
CA LYS A 88 -14.58 10.79 -18.02
C LYS A 88 -14.97 9.50 -17.33
N GLU A 89 -15.85 8.73 -17.96
CA GLU A 89 -16.28 7.43 -17.43
C GLU A 89 -15.09 6.48 -17.23
N SER A 90 -14.12 6.46 -18.15
CA SER A 90 -12.89 5.66 -18.01
C SER A 90 -11.98 6.09 -16.85
N TYR A 91 -12.09 7.34 -16.37
CA TYR A 91 -11.41 7.78 -15.17
C TYR A 91 -12.19 7.38 -13.90
N LEU A 92 -13.51 7.55 -13.94
CA LEU A 92 -14.41 7.28 -12.81
C LEU A 92 -14.56 5.78 -12.54
N ASP A 93 -14.65 4.97 -13.58
CA ASP A 93 -14.72 3.51 -13.51
C ASP A 93 -13.86 2.87 -14.61
N PRO A 94 -12.54 2.80 -14.43
CA PRO A 94 -11.62 2.25 -15.43
C PRO A 94 -11.90 0.77 -15.79
N TYR A 95 -12.65 0.05 -14.96
CA TYR A 95 -12.98 -1.36 -15.13
C TYR A 95 -14.44 -1.59 -15.56
N GLY A 96 -15.13 -0.51 -15.93
CA GLY A 96 -16.50 -0.50 -16.44
C GLY A 96 -16.64 -1.07 -17.84
N ASP A 97 -17.75 -0.73 -18.49
CA ASP A 97 -18.14 -1.24 -19.82
C ASP A 97 -17.98 -0.17 -20.93
N CYS A 98 -17.27 0.92 -20.65
CA CYS A 98 -17.05 1.99 -21.63
C CYS A 98 -15.99 1.61 -22.69
N ASP A 99 -15.98 2.29 -23.83
CA ASP A 99 -15.07 1.99 -24.96
C ASP A 99 -13.59 2.07 -24.57
N ASP A 100 -13.23 2.99 -23.68
CA ASP A 100 -11.87 3.18 -23.16
C ASP A 100 -11.62 2.44 -21.82
N CYS A 101 -12.57 1.63 -21.36
CA CYS A 101 -12.47 0.86 -20.12
C CYS A 101 -11.85 -0.52 -20.38
N SER A 102 -11.20 -1.09 -19.36
CA SER A 102 -10.59 -2.43 -19.44
C SER A 102 -11.13 -3.31 -18.31
N PRO A 103 -12.05 -4.25 -18.59
CA PRO A 103 -12.61 -5.11 -17.55
C PRO A 103 -11.54 -5.89 -16.78
N TYR A 104 -11.58 -5.78 -15.44
CA TYR A 104 -10.64 -6.45 -14.56
C TYR A 104 -11.26 -7.70 -13.92
N TYR A 105 -10.61 -8.84 -14.10
CA TYR A 105 -11.05 -10.14 -13.58
C TYR A 105 -10.01 -10.70 -12.61
N VAL A 106 -10.49 -11.26 -11.50
CA VAL A 106 -9.69 -11.93 -10.49
C VAL A 106 -10.10 -13.40 -10.48
N SER A 107 -9.13 -14.29 -10.71
CA SER A 107 -9.32 -15.74 -10.63
C SER A 107 -8.79 -16.24 -9.29
N VAL A 108 -9.63 -16.96 -8.54
CA VAL A 108 -9.28 -17.50 -7.23
C VAL A 108 -9.24 -19.03 -7.30
N TYR A 109 -8.15 -19.60 -6.81
CA TYR A 109 -7.95 -21.04 -6.67
C TYR A 109 -7.83 -21.35 -5.18
N MET A 110 -8.66 -22.26 -4.69
CA MET A 110 -8.76 -22.58 -3.27
C MET A 110 -8.32 -24.01 -3.01
N LEU A 111 -7.67 -24.23 -1.89
CA LEU A 111 -7.26 -25.56 -1.44
C LEU A 111 -8.28 -26.07 -0.42
N ASN A 112 -9.13 -26.99 -0.86
CA ASN A 112 -10.12 -27.66 -0.04
C ASN A 112 -9.49 -28.83 0.73
N ALA A 113 -9.56 -28.80 2.05
CA ALA A 113 -9.10 -29.89 2.91
C ALA A 113 -10.13 -31.02 2.96
N THR A 114 -9.81 -32.18 2.37
CA THR A 114 -10.77 -33.30 2.24
C THR A 114 -10.81 -34.22 3.47
N ASN A 115 -9.81 -34.14 4.35
CA ASN A 115 -9.69 -34.97 5.55
C ASN A 115 -9.40 -34.14 6.82
N ALA A 116 -9.99 -32.95 6.93
CA ALA A 116 -9.73 -32.02 8.04
C ALA A 116 -9.98 -32.65 9.42
N GLU A 117 -11.03 -33.45 9.58
CA GLU A 117 -11.33 -34.14 10.86
C GLU A 117 -10.25 -35.16 11.24
N ASP A 118 -9.83 -36.01 10.29
CA ASP A 118 -8.76 -36.99 10.51
C ASP A 118 -7.41 -36.32 10.79
N TYR A 119 -7.13 -35.21 10.12
CA TYR A 119 -5.94 -34.39 10.38
C TYR A 119 -5.92 -33.90 11.82
N LEU A 120 -7.04 -33.36 12.31
CA LEU A 120 -7.16 -32.80 13.67
C LEU A 120 -7.17 -33.89 14.75
N ALA A 121 -7.85 -35.02 14.51
CA ALA A 121 -8.02 -36.06 15.51
C ALA A 121 -6.85 -37.04 15.60
N ALA A 122 -6.27 -37.41 14.46
CA ALA A 122 -5.28 -38.49 14.36
C ALA A 122 -3.89 -38.02 13.92
N ASN A 123 -3.68 -36.71 13.76
CA ASN A 123 -2.45 -36.14 13.18
C ASN A 123 -2.10 -36.79 11.83
N ALA A 124 -3.13 -37.15 11.05
CA ALA A 124 -2.96 -37.66 9.70
C ALA A 124 -2.34 -36.59 8.80
N LYS A 125 -1.75 -36.98 7.66
CA LYS A 125 -1.28 -35.98 6.68
C LYS A 125 -2.50 -35.28 6.06
N LEU A 126 -2.49 -33.94 6.04
CA LEU A 126 -3.55 -33.15 5.41
C LEU A 126 -3.59 -33.44 3.90
N GLN A 127 -4.77 -33.79 3.40
CA GLN A 127 -5.08 -33.98 2.01
C GLN A 127 -5.84 -32.75 1.53
N VAL A 128 -5.35 -32.16 0.43
CA VAL A 128 -5.95 -30.96 -0.16
C VAL A 128 -6.29 -31.22 -1.62
N GLN A 129 -7.40 -30.65 -2.06
CA GLN A 129 -7.85 -30.63 -3.45
C GLN A 129 -7.96 -29.17 -3.90
N GLU A 130 -7.30 -28.83 -5.00
CA GLU A 130 -7.48 -27.52 -5.62
C GLU A 130 -8.88 -27.44 -6.25
N MET A 131 -9.60 -26.37 -5.94
CA MET A 131 -10.90 -26.01 -6.50
C MET A 131 -10.80 -24.63 -7.15
N GLY A 132 -11.22 -24.53 -8.41
CA GLY A 132 -11.19 -23.27 -9.16
C GLY A 132 -10.83 -23.47 -10.63
N PRO A 133 -10.74 -22.35 -11.38
CA PRO A 133 -10.86 -20.98 -10.90
C PRO A 133 -12.30 -20.57 -10.57
N TYR A 134 -12.48 -19.84 -9.47
CA TYR A 134 -13.66 -19.00 -9.25
C TYR A 134 -13.33 -17.59 -9.72
N VAL A 135 -13.98 -17.13 -10.79
CA VAL A 135 -13.66 -15.85 -11.41
C VAL A 135 -14.65 -14.78 -11.00
N TYR A 136 -14.11 -13.64 -10.55
CA TYR A 136 -14.88 -12.46 -10.18
C TYR A 136 -14.46 -11.28 -11.05
N ARG A 137 -15.43 -10.56 -11.62
CA ARG A 137 -15.22 -9.26 -12.22
C ARG A 137 -15.19 -8.22 -11.12
N ARG A 138 -14.07 -7.51 -10.97
CA ARG A 138 -13.92 -6.40 -10.01
C ARG A 138 -14.19 -5.09 -10.73
N ARG A 139 -15.06 -4.27 -10.14
CA ARG A 139 -15.25 -2.86 -10.53
C ARG A 139 -14.74 -1.94 -9.44
N GLU A 140 -14.18 -0.82 -9.85
CA GLU A 140 -13.57 0.17 -8.96
C GLU A 140 -14.05 1.54 -9.39
N ILE A 141 -14.99 2.10 -8.63
CA ILE A 141 -15.66 3.35 -8.94
C ILE A 141 -15.13 4.45 -8.03
N LYS A 142 -14.67 5.55 -8.63
CA LYS A 142 -14.30 6.77 -7.92
C LYS A 142 -15.55 7.62 -7.69
N LEU A 143 -15.81 7.93 -6.43
CA LEU A 143 -16.91 8.75 -5.96
C LEU A 143 -16.37 10.05 -5.37
N ASP A 144 -17.21 11.09 -5.33
CA ASP A 144 -16.88 12.40 -4.76
C ASP A 144 -15.57 12.98 -5.29
N VAL A 145 -15.34 12.88 -6.61
CA VAL A 145 -14.10 13.35 -7.22
C VAL A 145 -14.04 14.87 -7.20
N SER A 146 -13.00 15.43 -6.59
CA SER A 146 -12.75 16.86 -6.52
C SER A 146 -11.30 17.18 -6.86
N LEU A 147 -11.10 18.15 -7.75
CA LEU A 147 -9.81 18.69 -8.10
C LEU A 147 -9.48 19.90 -7.20
N SER A 148 -8.21 20.07 -6.81
CA SER A 148 -7.75 21.28 -6.13
C SER A 148 -7.80 22.49 -7.06
N GLU A 149 -7.86 23.70 -6.48
CA GLU A 149 -7.97 24.95 -7.26
C GLU A 149 -6.82 25.14 -8.27
N ASP A 150 -5.63 24.63 -7.96
CA ASP A 150 -4.44 24.68 -8.81
C ASP A 150 -4.29 23.46 -9.73
N ALA A 151 -5.29 22.57 -9.75
CA ALA A 151 -5.28 21.30 -10.49
C ALA A 151 -4.12 20.36 -10.17
N SER A 152 -3.46 20.54 -9.01
CA SER A 152 -2.32 19.72 -8.60
C SER A 152 -2.71 18.42 -7.89
N THR A 153 -3.91 18.36 -7.31
CA THR A 153 -4.37 17.26 -6.46
C THR A 153 -5.78 16.86 -6.83
N VAL A 154 -6.03 15.55 -6.95
CA VAL A 154 -7.38 14.98 -7.06
C VAL A 154 -7.68 14.19 -5.78
N THR A 155 -8.81 14.48 -5.16
CA THR A 155 -9.34 13.73 -4.02
C THR A 155 -10.58 12.96 -4.46
N TYR A 156 -10.70 11.70 -4.04
CA TYR A 156 -11.87 10.87 -4.32
C TYR A 156 -11.97 9.75 -3.28
N LYS A 157 -13.14 9.11 -3.22
CA LYS A 157 -13.35 7.85 -2.50
C LYS A 157 -13.44 6.72 -3.51
N THR A 158 -12.90 5.56 -3.17
CA THR A 158 -13.00 4.38 -4.03
C THR A 158 -14.05 3.42 -3.49
N TYR A 159 -15.01 3.05 -4.34
CA TYR A 159 -15.96 1.99 -4.09
C TYR A 159 -15.65 0.79 -4.97
N THR A 160 -15.33 -0.34 -4.34
CA THR A 160 -14.97 -1.57 -5.04
C THR A 160 -16.03 -2.63 -4.79
N TYR A 161 -16.48 -3.29 -5.85
CA TYR A 161 -17.34 -4.48 -5.74
C TYR A 161 -16.93 -5.55 -6.74
N HIS A 162 -17.37 -6.78 -6.46
CA HIS A 162 -17.00 -7.96 -7.21
C HIS A 162 -18.27 -8.70 -7.62
N THR A 163 -18.32 -9.15 -8.87
CA THR A 163 -19.44 -9.93 -9.42
C THR A 163 -18.91 -11.27 -9.90
N TYR A 164 -19.51 -12.37 -9.47
CA TYR A 164 -19.13 -13.70 -9.95
C TYR A 164 -19.38 -13.85 -11.46
N VAL A 165 -18.47 -14.53 -12.15
CA VAL A 165 -18.50 -14.73 -13.60
C VAL A 165 -18.46 -16.22 -13.90
N ASP A 166 -19.64 -16.82 -14.00
CA ASP A 166 -19.84 -18.24 -14.26
C ASP A 166 -19.10 -18.71 -15.53
N GLU A 167 -19.28 -17.98 -16.64
CA GLU A 167 -18.67 -18.30 -17.94
C GLU A 167 -17.13 -18.32 -17.97
N LYS A 168 -16.47 -17.71 -16.97
CA LYS A 168 -15.00 -17.70 -16.84
C LYS A 168 -14.50 -18.61 -15.73
N SER A 169 -15.40 -19.15 -14.92
CA SER A 169 -15.09 -20.06 -13.82
C SER A 169 -14.96 -21.51 -14.31
N CYS A 170 -14.51 -22.41 -13.45
CA CYS A 170 -14.47 -23.84 -13.76
C CYS A 170 -15.85 -24.43 -14.04
N ASP A 171 -15.91 -25.46 -14.88
CA ASP A 171 -17.14 -26.15 -15.25
C ASP A 171 -17.87 -26.69 -14.01
N GLY A 172 -19.12 -26.24 -13.81
CA GLY A 172 -19.97 -26.66 -12.69
C GLY A 172 -19.64 -26.02 -11.34
N CYS A 173 -18.70 -25.07 -11.30
CA CYS A 173 -18.40 -24.32 -10.10
C CYS A 173 -19.46 -23.26 -9.81
N SER A 174 -19.67 -22.97 -8.53
CA SER A 174 -20.55 -21.90 -8.05
C SER A 174 -19.82 -21.08 -6.99
N ASP A 175 -20.10 -19.78 -6.92
CA ASP A 175 -19.64 -18.93 -5.81
C ASP A 175 -20.22 -19.33 -4.43
N THR A 176 -21.17 -20.28 -4.42
CA THR A 176 -21.74 -20.92 -3.23
C THR A 176 -21.09 -22.26 -2.87
N ASP A 177 -20.14 -22.77 -3.67
CA ASP A 177 -19.43 -24.01 -3.36
C ASP A 177 -18.76 -23.93 -2.00
N GLU A 178 -18.89 -24.99 -1.19
CA GLU A 178 -18.33 -25.05 0.15
C GLU A 178 -16.89 -25.56 0.13
N ILE A 179 -15.98 -24.76 0.67
CA ILE A 179 -14.55 -25.08 0.80
C ILE A 179 -14.17 -25.08 2.27
N VAL A 180 -13.57 -26.18 2.71
CA VAL A 180 -12.98 -26.32 4.03
C VAL A 180 -11.52 -25.89 3.96
N SER A 181 -11.16 -24.85 4.70
CA SER A 181 -9.77 -24.38 4.77
C SER A 181 -9.46 -23.77 6.13
N PHE A 182 -8.23 -23.35 6.31
CA PHE A 182 -7.73 -22.74 7.52
C PHE A 182 -8.44 -21.41 7.83
N ASP A 183 -8.92 -21.25 9.06
CA ASP A 183 -9.52 -20.00 9.51
C ASP A 183 -8.44 -18.94 9.78
N THR A 184 -8.23 -18.06 8.80
CA THR A 184 -7.24 -16.98 8.90
C THR A 184 -7.62 -15.95 9.96
N GLY A 185 -8.92 -15.73 10.19
CA GLY A 185 -9.41 -14.83 11.23
C GLY A 185 -9.10 -15.37 12.63
N TYR A 186 -9.38 -16.65 12.87
CA TYR A 186 -9.00 -17.36 14.09
C TYR A 186 -7.49 -17.27 14.31
N PHE A 187 -6.67 -17.62 13.33
CA PHE A 187 -5.21 -17.56 13.48
C PHE A 187 -4.67 -16.16 13.76
N SER A 188 -5.21 -15.13 13.09
CA SER A 188 -4.83 -13.74 13.36
C SER A 188 -5.13 -13.35 14.80
N VAL A 189 -6.27 -13.80 15.34
CA VAL A 189 -6.70 -13.53 16.71
C VAL A 189 -5.79 -14.24 17.71
N ILE A 190 -5.59 -15.55 17.54
CA ILE A 190 -4.76 -16.35 18.45
C ILE A 190 -3.31 -15.88 18.44
N ALA A 191 -2.78 -15.51 17.28
CA ALA A 191 -1.45 -14.91 17.17
C ALA A 191 -1.38 -13.56 17.90
N GLY A 192 -2.41 -12.72 17.79
CA GLY A 192 -2.48 -11.42 18.46
C GLY A 192 -2.59 -11.51 19.98
N THR A 193 -3.29 -12.51 20.51
CA THR A 193 -3.42 -12.73 21.96
C THR A 193 -2.30 -13.58 22.55
N GLY A 194 -1.50 -14.25 21.72
CA GLY A 194 -0.48 -15.20 22.17
C GLY A 194 -1.04 -16.54 22.66
N GLY A 195 -2.22 -16.94 22.15
CA GLY A 195 -2.86 -18.22 22.49
C GLY A 195 -4.35 -18.09 22.85
N GLU A 196 -5.07 -19.22 22.78
CA GLU A 196 -6.48 -19.32 23.19
C GLU A 196 -6.66 -19.00 24.68
N PHE A 197 -5.75 -19.47 25.53
CA PHE A 197 -5.80 -19.19 26.96
C PHE A 197 -5.85 -17.68 27.26
N ASN A 198 -4.96 -16.91 26.62
CA ASN A 198 -4.90 -15.46 26.80
C ASN A 198 -6.11 -14.75 26.20
N LEU A 199 -6.64 -15.26 25.07
CA LEU A 199 -7.89 -14.78 24.50
C LEU A 199 -9.03 -14.92 25.51
N LEU A 200 -9.21 -16.12 26.05
CA LEU A 200 -10.25 -16.41 27.03
C LEU A 200 -10.07 -15.59 28.31
N ALA A 201 -8.83 -15.39 28.77
CA ALA A 201 -8.52 -14.54 29.92
C ALA A 201 -8.92 -13.10 29.68
N ALA A 202 -8.61 -12.55 28.50
CA ALA A 202 -9.01 -11.20 28.13
C ALA A 202 -10.54 -11.07 28.07
N VAL A 203 -11.24 -12.05 27.50
CA VAL A 203 -12.71 -12.06 27.43
C VAL A 203 -13.31 -12.14 28.83
N ALA A 204 -12.84 -13.05 29.68
CA ALA A 204 -13.33 -13.21 31.05
C ALA A 204 -13.12 -11.93 31.88
N ALA A 205 -11.90 -11.38 31.86
CA ALA A 205 -11.55 -10.15 32.57
C ALA A 205 -12.35 -8.93 32.07
N ALA A 206 -12.77 -8.91 30.82
CA ALA A 206 -13.60 -7.84 30.27
C ALA A 206 -15.11 -8.04 30.49
N SER A 207 -15.54 -9.20 30.99
CA SER A 207 -16.95 -9.58 31.10
C SER A 207 -17.33 -10.12 32.49
N PHE A 208 -17.67 -11.41 32.58
CA PHE A 208 -18.22 -12.05 33.77
C PHE A 208 -17.25 -12.12 34.95
N ALA A 209 -15.94 -12.03 34.69
CA ALA A 209 -14.89 -12.06 35.71
C ALA A 209 -14.19 -10.71 35.91
N SER A 210 -14.83 -9.60 35.50
CA SER A 210 -14.24 -8.26 35.57
C SER A 210 -13.86 -7.75 36.97
N THR A 211 -14.43 -8.33 38.02
CA THR A 211 -14.08 -8.00 39.42
C THR A 211 -13.24 -9.09 40.10
N GLN A 212 -12.90 -10.17 39.40
CA GLN A 212 -12.14 -11.29 39.95
C GLN A 212 -10.64 -11.05 39.85
N ASN A 213 -9.86 -11.76 40.68
CA ASN A 213 -8.41 -11.73 40.58
C ASN A 213 -7.91 -12.65 39.44
N THR A 214 -6.64 -12.51 39.07
CA THR A 214 -6.04 -13.30 37.99
C THR A 214 -6.05 -14.81 38.28
N THR A 215 -5.96 -15.23 39.53
CA THR A 215 -5.95 -16.65 39.92
C THR A 215 -7.30 -17.32 39.66
N ASP A 216 -8.40 -16.64 39.98
CA ASP A 216 -9.76 -17.15 39.77
C ASP A 216 -10.09 -17.24 38.27
N ILE A 217 -9.63 -16.25 37.48
CA ILE A 217 -9.75 -16.27 36.02
C ILE A 217 -8.98 -17.46 35.43
N VAL A 218 -7.74 -17.69 35.87
CA VAL A 218 -6.91 -18.82 35.41
C VAL A 218 -7.58 -20.15 35.75
N ALA A 219 -8.16 -20.29 36.95
CA ALA A 219 -8.89 -21.49 37.34
C ALA A 219 -10.10 -21.74 36.43
N THR A 220 -10.90 -20.69 36.18
CA THR A 220 -12.08 -20.78 35.30
C THR A 220 -11.71 -21.22 33.88
N ILE A 221 -10.65 -20.67 33.30
CA ILE A 221 -10.22 -21.03 31.93
C ILE A 221 -9.63 -22.43 31.89
N THR A 222 -8.94 -22.84 32.96
CA THR A 222 -8.40 -24.21 33.04
C THR A 222 -9.53 -25.24 33.08
N GLU A 223 -10.64 -24.92 33.76
CA GLU A 223 -11.80 -25.81 33.89
C GLU A 223 -12.72 -25.79 32.65
N HIS A 224 -13.00 -24.60 32.11
CA HIS A 224 -14.02 -24.42 31.07
C HIS A 224 -13.47 -23.99 29.71
N GLY A 225 -12.16 -23.85 29.56
CA GLY A 225 -11.55 -23.22 28.39
C GLY A 225 -11.89 -23.90 27.06
N GLU A 226 -11.91 -25.23 27.03
CA GLU A 226 -12.31 -25.98 25.83
C GLU A 226 -13.76 -25.66 25.43
N GLN A 227 -14.69 -25.72 26.39
CA GLN A 227 -16.10 -25.40 26.16
C GLN A 227 -16.29 -23.95 25.68
N MET A 228 -15.59 -23.01 26.33
CA MET A 228 -15.62 -21.59 25.95
C MET A 228 -15.09 -21.38 24.52
N MET A 229 -13.95 -21.99 24.17
CA MET A 229 -13.41 -21.87 22.81
C MET A 229 -14.32 -22.50 21.78
N ARG A 230 -14.88 -23.69 22.03
CA ARG A 230 -15.85 -24.32 21.13
C ARG A 230 -17.07 -23.44 20.90
N TRP A 231 -17.59 -22.82 21.96
CA TRP A 231 -18.70 -21.87 21.87
C TRP A 231 -18.32 -20.62 21.05
N MET A 232 -17.15 -20.03 21.30
CA MET A 232 -16.64 -18.87 20.54
C MET A 232 -16.40 -19.22 19.06
N ASN A 233 -15.92 -20.42 18.76
CA ASN A 233 -15.74 -20.92 17.40
C ASN A 233 -17.08 -21.14 16.70
N GLY A 234 -18.10 -21.62 17.42
CA GLY A 234 -19.47 -21.71 16.90
C GLY A 234 -20.02 -20.34 16.50
N LEU A 235 -19.75 -19.29 17.28
CA LEU A 235 -20.07 -17.91 16.88
C LEU A 235 -19.31 -17.53 15.61
N ASN A 236 -18.01 -17.82 15.55
CA ASN A 236 -17.16 -17.45 14.41
C ASN A 236 -17.46 -18.23 13.13
N SER A 237 -18.07 -19.42 13.22
CA SER A 237 -18.21 -20.39 12.13
C SER A 237 -18.95 -19.88 10.89
N LEU A 238 -19.87 -18.92 11.07
CA LEU A 238 -20.91 -18.53 10.09
C LEU A 238 -21.78 -19.71 9.61
N ASP A 239 -21.78 -20.84 10.32
CA ASP A 239 -22.73 -21.92 10.10
C ASP A 239 -24.07 -21.56 10.79
N PRO A 240 -25.20 -21.48 10.06
CA PRO A 240 -26.47 -21.06 10.62
C PRO A 240 -26.95 -21.94 11.78
N THR A 241 -26.66 -23.24 11.73
CA THR A 241 -27.07 -24.19 12.78
C THR A 241 -26.23 -24.00 14.03
N ALA A 242 -24.91 -23.93 13.87
CA ALA A 242 -23.99 -23.68 14.98
C ALA A 242 -24.25 -22.31 15.64
N MET A 243 -24.41 -21.26 14.84
CA MET A 243 -24.74 -19.92 15.31
C MET A 243 -26.06 -19.91 16.10
N LYS A 244 -27.09 -20.62 15.62
CA LYS A 244 -28.36 -20.73 16.35
C LYS A 244 -28.17 -21.44 17.69
N THR A 245 -27.37 -22.50 17.74
CA THR A 245 -27.09 -23.23 18.99
C THR A 245 -26.39 -22.33 20.01
N VAL A 246 -25.32 -21.63 19.63
CA VAL A 246 -24.52 -20.81 20.56
C VAL A 246 -25.19 -19.49 20.97
N THR A 247 -26.20 -19.05 20.23
CA THR A 247 -26.99 -17.84 20.55
C THR A 247 -28.35 -18.15 21.19
N ASN A 248 -28.71 -19.43 21.31
CA ASN A 248 -30.00 -19.86 21.82
C ASN A 248 -30.24 -19.31 23.24
N ASN A 249 -31.51 -18.98 23.58
CA ASN A 249 -31.90 -18.49 24.91
C ASN A 249 -31.04 -17.32 25.44
N SER A 250 -30.61 -16.43 24.55
CA SER A 250 -29.73 -15.28 24.90
C SER A 250 -28.40 -15.71 25.54
N ALA A 251 -27.89 -16.91 25.20
CA ALA A 251 -26.67 -17.47 25.76
C ALA A 251 -25.47 -16.51 25.68
N VAL A 252 -25.36 -15.69 24.64
CA VAL A 252 -24.29 -14.65 24.54
C VAL A 252 -24.36 -13.66 25.70
N LEU A 253 -25.53 -13.08 25.98
CA LEU A 253 -25.68 -12.09 27.04
C LEU A 253 -25.51 -12.74 28.42
N THR A 254 -26.08 -13.94 28.59
CA THR A 254 -25.97 -14.69 29.84
C THR A 254 -24.52 -15.09 30.11
N PHE A 255 -23.79 -15.58 29.11
CA PHE A 255 -22.37 -15.91 29.23
C PHE A 255 -21.52 -14.69 29.60
N LEU A 256 -21.75 -13.54 28.96
CA LEU A 256 -21.02 -12.32 29.29
C LEU A 256 -21.33 -11.80 30.71
N ALA A 257 -22.47 -12.16 31.29
CA ALA A 257 -22.88 -11.75 32.62
C ALA A 257 -22.49 -12.74 33.72
N THR A 258 -22.65 -14.04 33.48
CA THR A 258 -22.55 -15.10 34.50
C THR A 258 -21.44 -16.12 34.22
N GLY A 259 -20.84 -16.10 33.03
CA GLY A 259 -19.72 -16.97 32.66
C GLY A 259 -20.12 -18.34 32.10
N PRO A 260 -19.24 -19.34 32.20
CA PRO A 260 -19.32 -20.59 31.44
C PRO A 260 -20.53 -21.47 31.78
N GLU A 261 -21.13 -21.34 32.97
CA GLU A 261 -22.36 -22.08 33.31
C GLU A 261 -23.51 -21.79 32.33
N ALA A 262 -23.53 -20.60 31.72
CA ALA A 262 -24.54 -20.22 30.74
C ALA A 262 -24.52 -21.07 29.46
N ILE A 263 -23.41 -21.74 29.19
CA ILE A 263 -23.19 -22.56 27.98
C ILE A 263 -22.96 -24.04 28.33
N ALA A 264 -23.15 -24.42 29.59
CA ALA A 264 -22.87 -25.77 30.10
C ALA A 264 -23.69 -26.86 29.37
N ASP A 265 -24.96 -26.58 29.10
CA ASP A 265 -25.91 -27.53 28.52
C ASP A 265 -25.94 -27.53 26.98
N LEU A 266 -25.09 -26.71 26.35
CA LEU A 266 -25.05 -26.63 24.89
C LEU A 266 -24.30 -27.83 24.30
N ASP A 267 -24.89 -28.44 23.27
CA ASP A 267 -24.19 -29.40 22.43
C ASP A 267 -23.28 -28.66 21.44
N LEU A 268 -22.00 -28.56 21.81
CA LEU A 268 -20.94 -27.94 21.03
C LEU A 268 -20.13 -28.97 20.25
N SER A 269 -20.69 -30.17 20.00
CA SER A 269 -20.03 -31.22 19.21
C SER A 269 -20.11 -30.95 17.70
N GLY A 270 -19.12 -31.43 16.95
CA GLY A 270 -19.08 -31.30 15.50
C GLY A 270 -18.10 -30.26 14.96
N PHE A 271 -18.00 -30.24 13.63
CA PHE A 271 -16.94 -29.55 12.89
C PHE A 271 -16.95 -28.02 13.06
N ALA A 272 -18.15 -27.41 13.07
CA ALA A 272 -18.32 -25.96 13.13
C ALA A 272 -17.73 -25.31 14.40
N TYR A 273 -17.48 -26.10 15.46
CA TYR A 273 -16.97 -25.62 16.75
C TYR A 273 -15.46 -25.80 16.93
N ASN A 274 -14.74 -26.32 15.92
CA ASN A 274 -13.31 -26.60 16.05
C ASN A 274 -12.44 -25.33 15.99
N GLY A 275 -12.76 -24.39 15.09
CA GLY A 275 -12.06 -23.10 14.95
C GLY A 275 -10.82 -23.12 14.05
N ILE A 276 -10.07 -24.22 13.97
CA ILE A 276 -8.84 -24.28 13.14
C ILE A 276 -9.17 -24.35 11.64
N PHE A 277 -10.10 -25.23 11.29
CA PHE A 277 -10.67 -25.32 9.96
C PHE A 277 -12.10 -24.81 9.99
N VAL A 278 -12.47 -24.08 8.96
CA VAL A 278 -13.83 -23.60 8.74
C VAL A 278 -14.28 -23.91 7.34
N LYS A 279 -15.56 -24.22 7.24
CA LYS A 279 -16.26 -24.36 5.98
C LYS A 279 -16.83 -23.01 5.60
N ARG A 280 -16.51 -22.53 4.40
CA ARG A 280 -17.06 -21.28 3.84
C ARG A 280 -17.33 -21.44 2.36
N THR A 281 -18.22 -20.60 1.86
CA THR A 281 -18.48 -20.52 0.42
C THR A 281 -17.29 -19.94 -0.33
N ALA A 282 -17.16 -20.23 -1.62
CA ALA A 282 -16.14 -19.64 -2.47
C ALA A 282 -16.20 -18.10 -2.46
N SER A 283 -17.40 -17.50 -2.48
CA SER A 283 -17.57 -16.05 -2.37
C SER A 283 -17.02 -15.49 -1.05
N GLN A 284 -17.29 -16.15 0.08
CA GLN A 284 -16.75 -15.72 1.38
C GLN A 284 -15.22 -15.79 1.41
N TRP A 285 -14.60 -16.85 0.87
CA TRP A 285 -13.14 -16.94 0.78
C TRP A 285 -12.53 -15.88 -0.15
N ALA A 286 -13.18 -15.61 -1.28
CA ALA A 286 -12.67 -14.67 -2.29
C ALA A 286 -12.86 -13.20 -1.91
N LEU A 287 -14.01 -12.85 -1.33
CA LEU A 287 -14.42 -11.47 -1.05
C LEU A 287 -14.22 -11.06 0.41
N GLY A 288 -13.87 -12.02 1.27
CA GLY A 288 -13.76 -11.84 2.70
C GLY A 288 -15.04 -12.17 3.44
N TYR A 289 -14.91 -12.33 4.75
CA TYR A 289 -15.99 -12.65 5.66
C TYR A 289 -15.77 -11.94 7.01
N PRO A 290 -16.84 -11.65 7.76
CA PRO A 290 -16.69 -11.12 9.10
C PRO A 290 -16.13 -12.20 10.04
N SER A 291 -15.11 -11.85 10.83
CA SER A 291 -14.66 -12.65 11.97
C SER A 291 -15.25 -12.08 13.26
N LEU A 292 -16.09 -12.87 13.93
CA LEU A 292 -16.69 -12.51 15.20
C LEU A 292 -15.67 -12.51 16.35
N LEU A 293 -14.65 -13.37 16.27
CA LEU A 293 -13.53 -13.37 17.22
C LEU A 293 -12.76 -12.05 17.21
N ALA A 294 -12.42 -11.56 16.01
CA ALA A 294 -11.77 -10.27 15.86
C ALA A 294 -12.64 -9.13 16.40
N GLY A 295 -13.94 -9.18 16.11
CA GLY A 295 -14.92 -8.22 16.64
C GLY A 295 -14.98 -8.21 18.17
N LEU A 296 -14.95 -9.38 18.83
CA LEU A 296 -14.97 -9.48 20.29
C LEU A 296 -13.74 -8.85 20.95
N ILE A 297 -12.55 -9.02 20.37
CA ILE A 297 -11.31 -8.41 20.88
C ILE A 297 -11.31 -6.89 20.70
N LEU A 298 -11.76 -6.43 19.54
CA LEU A 298 -11.88 -5.00 19.29
C LEU A 298 -12.91 -4.39 20.25
N GLY A 299 -14.04 -5.06 20.46
CA GLY A 299 -15.08 -4.65 21.40
C GLY A 299 -14.61 -4.64 22.86
N SER A 300 -13.89 -5.66 23.32
CA SER A 300 -13.40 -5.72 24.71
C SER A 300 -12.35 -4.64 25.00
N ASN A 301 -11.40 -4.42 24.08
CA ASN A 301 -10.44 -3.32 24.17
C ASN A 301 -11.15 -1.96 24.12
N TYR A 302 -12.15 -1.82 23.25
CA TYR A 302 -12.93 -0.59 23.11
C TYR A 302 -13.69 -0.26 24.41
N VAL A 303 -14.38 -1.24 25.02
CA VAL A 303 -15.09 -1.04 26.31
C VAL A 303 -14.13 -0.65 27.43
N ASN A 304 -12.93 -1.22 27.47
CA ASN A 304 -11.93 -0.90 28.49
C ASN A 304 -11.26 0.47 28.28
N THR A 305 -11.16 0.93 27.02
CA THR A 305 -10.43 2.16 26.67
C THR A 305 -11.34 3.39 26.55
N CYS A 306 -12.59 3.21 26.10
CA CYS A 306 -13.48 4.29 25.67
C CYS A 306 -14.72 4.50 26.54
N LYS A 307 -14.80 3.85 27.72
CA LYS A 307 -16.00 3.83 28.59
C LYS A 307 -16.47 5.17 29.16
N THR A 308 -15.82 6.30 28.88
CA THR A 308 -16.14 7.58 29.56
C THR A 308 -16.67 8.72 28.68
N SER A 309 -16.78 8.61 27.34
CA SER A 309 -17.28 9.77 26.54
C SER A 309 -18.31 9.48 25.45
N MET A 310 -18.47 8.25 24.93
CA MET A 310 -19.20 8.11 23.65
C MET A 310 -20.74 8.11 23.75
N ASN A 311 -21.35 7.82 24.91
CA ASN A 311 -22.81 7.98 25.08
C ASN A 311 -23.27 9.43 24.90
N ALA A 312 -22.39 10.41 25.10
CA ALA A 312 -22.68 11.82 24.85
C ALA A 312 -22.48 12.23 23.37
N GLU A 313 -21.66 11.49 22.62
CA GLU A 313 -21.39 11.74 21.20
C GLU A 313 -22.39 11.02 20.29
N CYS A 314 -22.90 9.85 20.69
CA CYS A 314 -23.93 9.11 19.94
C CYS A 314 -25.37 9.62 20.19
N ALA A 315 -25.56 10.61 21.06
CA ALA A 315 -26.84 11.23 21.36
C ALA A 315 -27.11 12.55 20.60
N GLN A 316 -26.21 12.93 19.67
CA GLN A 316 -26.39 14.05 18.74
C GLN A 316 -26.79 13.56 17.35
#